data_AF-A0A1D2W4K2-F1
#
_entry.id   AF-A0A1D2W4K2-F1
#
_cell.length_a   1.000
_cell.length_b   1.000
_cell.length_c   1.000
_cell.angle_alpha   90.00
_cell.angle_beta   90.00
_cell.angle_gamma   90.00
#
_symmetry.space_group_name_H-M   'P 1'
#
loop_
_entity.id
_entity.type
_entity.pdbx_description
1 polymer ?
#
loop_
_entity_poly.entity_id
_entity_poly.type
_entity_poly.pdbx_seq_one_letter_code
_entity_poly.pdbx_strand_id
1 'polypeptide(L)' 'MEKSQFIEITYLNSKDKELFKIGENNVEKLAVQTNEIIIHFNDNNHKYRRVIPFSSVLYFDTNYMPEAPALTF' A
#
# COMPACT_ATOMS: atom_id res chain seq x y z
N MET A 1 -12.32 19.51 -3.05
CA MET A 1 -12.42 18.07 -3.33
C MET A 1 -11.14 17.45 -2.79
N GLU A 2 -11.22 16.73 -1.67
CA GLU A 2 -10.07 15.99 -1.16
C GLU A 2 -9.66 14.94 -2.21
N LYS A 3 -8.37 14.89 -2.54
CA LYS A 3 -7.86 13.86 -3.45
C LYS A 3 -7.86 12.55 -2.69
N SER A 4 -8.77 11.71 -3.09
CA SER A 4 -8.91 10.33 -2.69
C SER A 4 -7.61 9.53 -2.94
N GLN A 5 -6.85 9.16 -1.89
CA GLN A 5 -5.68 8.26 -1.96
C GLN A 5 -6.07 6.76 -2.00
N PHE A 6 -5.43 5.96 -2.83
CA PHE A 6 -5.67 4.52 -2.90
C PHE A 6 -4.41 3.72 -3.18
N ILE A 7 -4.43 2.45 -2.75
CA ILE A 7 -3.49 1.43 -3.18
C ILE A 7 -4.27 0.21 -3.63
N GLU A 8 -4.08 -0.20 -4.89
CA GLU A 8 -4.69 -1.38 -5.47
C GLU A 8 -3.61 -2.34 -5.99
N ILE A 9 -3.55 -3.53 -5.41
CA ILE A 9 -2.54 -4.55 -5.75
C ILE A 9 -3.23 -5.89 -5.95
N THR A 10 -3.00 -6.51 -7.11
CA THR A 10 -3.33 -7.93 -7.33
C THR A 10 -2.04 -8.73 -7.27
N TYR A 11 -2.00 -9.79 -6.46
CA TYR A 11 -0.83 -10.65 -6.37
C TYR A 11 -1.18 -12.13 -6.17
N LEU A 12 -0.25 -13.00 -6.52
CA LEU A 12 -0.33 -14.45 -6.29
C LEU A 12 0.19 -14.77 -4.88
N ASN A 13 -0.67 -15.31 -4.02
CA ASN A 13 -0.25 -15.96 -2.79
C ASN A 13 -0.01 -17.45 -3.07
N SER A 14 0.72 -18.13 -2.19
CA SER A 14 1.01 -19.58 -2.18
C SER A 14 -0.21 -20.51 -2.34
N LYS A 15 -1.43 -19.96 -2.23
CA LYS A 15 -2.67 -20.71 -2.38
C LYS A 15 -3.54 -20.24 -3.56
N ASP A 16 -3.64 -18.93 -3.81
CA ASP A 16 -4.55 -18.35 -4.80
C ASP A 16 -4.13 -16.94 -5.27
N LYS A 17 -4.82 -16.41 -6.30
CA LYS A 17 -4.80 -14.98 -6.64
C LYS A 17 -5.57 -14.19 -5.57
N GLU A 18 -4.90 -13.26 -4.89
CA GLU A 18 -5.52 -12.35 -3.93
C GLU A 18 -5.56 -10.93 -4.52
N LEU A 19 -6.73 -10.31 -4.49
CA LEU A 19 -6.87 -8.87 -4.74
C LEU A 19 -6.82 -8.14 -3.39
N PHE A 20 -5.89 -7.21 -3.27
CA PHE A 20 -5.73 -6.39 -2.10
C PHE A 20 -5.95 -4.92 -2.45
N LYS A 21 -7.03 -4.36 -1.93
CA LYS A 21 -7.41 -2.95 -2.13
C LYS A 21 -7.48 -2.27 -0.78
N ILE A 22 -6.69 -1.21 -0.58
CA ILE A 22 -6.79 -0.34 0.59
C ILE A 22 -7.38 1.01 0.16
N GLY A 23 -8.42 1.45 0.86
CA GLY A 23 -9.02 2.77 0.70
C GLY A 23 -8.32 3.86 1.51
N GLU A 24 -8.51 5.09 1.03
CA GLU A 24 -8.13 6.43 1.51
C GLU A 24 -7.55 6.64 2.90
N ASN A 25 -8.16 6.09 3.93
CA ASN A 25 -7.94 6.57 5.30
C ASN A 25 -7.14 5.61 6.16
N ASN A 26 -6.72 4.50 5.57
CA ASN A 26 -6.06 3.44 6.31
C ASN A 26 -4.56 3.42 6.04
N VAL A 27 -4.04 3.99 4.95
CA VAL A 27 -2.60 3.86 4.64
C VAL A 27 -1.77 4.86 5.43
N GLU A 28 -0.96 4.36 6.37
CA GLU A 28 -0.01 5.19 7.13
C GLU A 28 1.31 5.38 6.36
N LYS A 29 1.76 4.36 5.62
CA LYS A 29 3.02 4.39 4.87
C LYS A 29 3.02 3.41 3.72
N LEU A 30 3.51 3.84 2.56
CA LEU A 30 3.86 2.98 1.43
C LEU A 30 5.37 3.11 1.16
N ALA A 31 6.05 1.97 1.04
CA ALA A 31 7.43 1.90 0.57
C ALA A 31 7.53 0.89 -0.56
N VAL A 32 7.92 1.37 -1.75
CA VAL A 32 8.22 0.52 -2.90
C VAL A 32 9.73 0.34 -2.94
N GLN A 33 10.21 -0.88 -2.68
CA GLN A 33 11.63 -1.23 -2.68
C GLN A 33 11.98 -2.05 -3.92
N THR A 34 13.24 -2.41 -4.13
CA THR A 34 13.67 -3.13 -5.35
C THR A 34 12.93 -4.45 -5.57
N ASN A 35 12.58 -5.18 -4.49
CA ASN A 35 12.04 -6.55 -4.59
C ASN A 35 10.66 -6.72 -3.97
N GLU A 36 10.15 -5.70 -3.28
CA GLU A 36 8.90 -5.79 -2.52
C GLU A 36 8.18 -4.46 -2.39
N ILE A 37 6.88 -4.55 -2.20
CA ILE A 37 6.00 -3.46 -1.80
C ILE A 37 5.66 -3.66 -0.33
N ILE A 38 5.97 -2.67 0.50
CA ILE A 38 5.65 -2.67 1.93
C ILE A 38 4.57 -1.62 2.18
N ILE A 39 3.47 -2.05 2.79
CA ILE A 39 2.34 -1.19 3.11
C ILE A 39 2.07 -1.28 4.61
N HIS A 40 2.09 -0.13 5.29
CA HIS A 40 1.63 0.00 6.66
C HIS A 40 0.26 0.65 6.60
N PHE A 41 -0.73 0.00 7.18
CA PHE A 41 -2.09 0.52 7.22
C PHE A 41 -2.72 0.31 8.58
N ASN A 42 -3.59 1.23 8.95
CA ASN A 42 -4.38 1.25 10.16
C ASN A 42 -5.82 0.97 9.79
N ASP A 43 -6.39 -0.10 10.32
CA ASP A 43 -7.80 -0.42 10.16
C ASP A 43 -8.42 -0.50 11.55
N ASN A 44 -9.36 0.40 11.85
CA ASN A 44 -10.05 0.48 13.14
C ASN A 44 -9.08 0.48 14.35
N ASN A 45 -8.10 1.38 14.37
CA ASN A 45 -7.03 1.49 15.38
C ASN A 45 -6.07 0.29 15.47
N HIS A 46 -6.16 -0.68 14.56
CA HIS A 46 -5.21 -1.77 14.47
C HIS A 46 -4.21 -1.54 13.34
N LYS A 47 -2.93 -1.59 13.69
CA LYS A 47 -1.85 -1.40 12.73
C LYS A 47 -1.45 -2.73 12.11
N TYR A 48 -1.45 -2.75 10.79
CA TYR A 48 -1.06 -3.89 9.98
C TYR A 48 0.13 -3.51 9.09
N ARG A 49 0.97 -4.50 8.81
CA ARG A 49 2.05 -4.42 7.83
C ARG A 49 1.85 -5.54 6.82
N ARG A 50 1.77 -5.20 5.53
CA ARG A 50 1.75 -6.16 4.43
C ARG A 50 2.99 -5.99 3.58
N VAL A 51 3.64 -7.11 3.27
CA VAL A 51 4.83 -7.18 2.41
C VAL A 51 4.47 -8.06 1.23
N ILE A 52 4.59 -7.52 0.03
CA ILE A 52 4.20 -8.19 -1.21
C ILE A 52 5.44 -8.26 -2.10
N PRO A 53 6.01 -9.46 -2.34
CA PRO A 53 7.12 -9.63 -3.27
C PRO A 53 6.72 -9.22 -4.69
N PHE A 54 7.56 -8.49 -5.40
CA PHE A 54 7.28 -8.12 -6.79
C PHE A 54 7.10 -9.32 -7.72
N SER A 55 7.77 -10.44 -7.41
CA SER A 55 7.63 -11.69 -8.15
C SER A 55 6.22 -12.27 -8.13
N SER A 56 5.36 -11.86 -7.19
CA SER A 56 3.96 -12.27 -7.14
C SER A 56 2.97 -11.21 -7.63
N VAL A 57 3.41 -9.97 -7.88
CA VAL A 57 2.53 -8.87 -8.29
C VAL A 57 2.11 -9.06 -9.75
N LEU A 58 0.80 -9.09 -9.97
CA LEU A 58 0.18 -9.11 -11.30
C LEU A 58 -0.24 -7.71 -11.76
N TYR A 59 -0.63 -6.87 -10.81
CA TYR A 59 -1.08 -5.50 -11.05
C TYR A 59 -0.79 -4.65 -9.82
N PHE A 60 -0.31 -3.44 -10.02
CA PHE A 60 -0.09 -2.45 -8.98
C PHE A 60 -0.42 -1.06 -9.51
N ASP A 61 -1.36 -0.39 -8.84
CA ASP A 61 -1.73 0.99 -9.11
C ASP A 61 -1.97 1.73 -7.80
N THR A 62 -1.56 2.99 -7.77
CA THR A 62 -1.69 3.83 -6.60
C THR A 62 -1.59 5.30 -6.97
N ASN A 63 -2.42 6.12 -6.32
CA ASN A 63 -2.23 7.56 -6.27
C ASN A 63 -1.84 8.04 -4.86
N TYR A 64 -1.40 7.10 -4.00
CA TYR A 64 -0.87 7.40 -2.69
C TYR A 64 0.38 8.26 -2.87
N MET A 65 0.25 9.53 -2.48
CA MET A 65 1.37 10.44 -2.36
C MET A 65 1.63 10.55 -0.85
N PRO A 66 2.75 10.01 -0.33
CA PRO A 66 3.08 10.25 1.06
C PRO A 66 3.13 11.77 1.26
N GLU A 67 2.52 12.27 2.33
CA GLU A 67 2.73 13.67 2.70
C GLU A 67 4.25 13.89 2.74
N ALA A 68 4.75 14.83 1.92
CA ALA A 68 6.16 15.16 1.96
C ALA A 68 6.49 15.46 3.42
N PRO A 69 7.57 14.88 3.99
CA PRO A 69 7.94 15.20 5.37
C PRO A 69 8.00 16.72 5.46
N ALA A 70 7.25 17.30 6.40
CA ALA A 70 7.29 18.72 6.63
C ALA A 70 8.75 19.10 6.89
N LEU A 71 9.37 19.79 5.93
CA LEU A 71 10.71 20.32 6.11
C LEU A 71 10.61 21.45 7.13
N THR A 72 10.85 21.14 8.40
CA THR A 72 11.10 22.16 9.43
C THR A 72 12.54 22.63 9.25
N PHE A 73 12.70 23.86 8.73
CA PHE A 73 13.99 24.57 8.69
C PHE A 73 14.35 25.11 10.07
#